data_AF-A0A2E4P9C8-F1
#
_entry.id   AF-A0A2E4P9C8-F1
#
_cell.length_a   1.000
_cell.length_b   1.000
_cell.length_c   1.000
_cell.angle_alpha   90.00
_cell.angle_beta   90.00
_cell.angle_gamma   90.00
#
_symmetry.space_group_name_H-M   'P 1'
#
loop_
_entity.id
_entity.type
_entity.pdbx_description
1 polymer ?
#
loop_
_entity_poly.entity_id
_entity_poly.type
_entity_poly.pdbx_seq_one_letter_code
_entity_poly.pdbx_strand_id
1 'polypeptide(L)'
;MLGDLYKTEALSYWNYAPGYRAAIDEMIADGLVAVENKLFSRQEQQYLNFYLNKKEFTNGLDLRNKYMHGTNSASESTQRHDYTVLLKIFILVLLKIKDDLVNHSYKKS
;
A
#
# COMPACT_ATOMS: atom_id res chain seq x y z
N MET A 1 11.32 -11.70 -8.16
CA MET A 1 11.42 -12.14 -6.74
C MET A 1 12.45 -11.30 -5.96
N LEU A 2 13.77 -11.56 -6.05
CA LEU A 2 14.76 -10.75 -5.29
C LEU A 2 14.75 -9.26 -5.67
N GLY A 3 14.65 -8.96 -6.97
CA GLY A 3 14.56 -7.58 -7.46
C GLY A 3 13.27 -6.87 -7.08
N ASP A 4 12.19 -7.61 -6.82
CA ASP A 4 10.92 -7.04 -6.35
C ASP A 4 11.04 -6.75 -4.86
N LEU A 5 11.51 -7.71 -4.06
CA LEU A 5 11.76 -7.52 -2.63
C LEU A 5 12.71 -6.34 -2.36
N TYR A 6 13.76 -6.17 -3.17
CA TYR A 6 14.66 -5.04 -3.04
C TYR A 6 14.01 -3.68 -3.35
N LYS A 7 12.99 -3.64 -4.22
CA LYS A 7 12.35 -2.40 -4.66
C LYS A 7 11.09 -2.05 -3.87
N THR A 8 10.30 -3.06 -3.52
CA THR A 8 9.00 -2.91 -2.87
C THR A 8 9.04 -3.27 -1.39
N GLU A 9 10.15 -3.86 -0.91
CA GLU A 9 10.36 -4.35 0.46
C GLU A 9 9.26 -5.30 0.98
N ALA A 10 8.41 -5.79 0.07
CA ALA A 10 7.26 -6.63 0.35
C ALA A 10 6.92 -7.47 -0.88
N LEU A 11 6.55 -8.73 -0.65
CA LEU A 11 6.18 -9.71 -1.67
C LEU A 11 4.76 -10.21 -1.42
N SER A 12 3.94 -10.32 -2.47
CA SER A 12 2.68 -11.06 -2.38
C SER A 12 2.96 -12.54 -2.64
N TYR A 13 3.06 -13.34 -1.57
CA TYR A 13 3.38 -14.78 -1.64
C TYR A 13 2.52 -15.53 -2.67
N TRP A 14 1.23 -15.22 -2.71
CA TRP A 14 0.26 -15.89 -3.59
C TRP A 14 0.42 -15.51 -5.07
N ASN A 15 1.09 -14.39 -5.37
CA ASN A 15 1.33 -13.96 -6.76
C ASN A 15 2.52 -14.69 -7.42
N TYR A 16 3.27 -15.51 -6.68
CA TYR A 16 4.40 -16.27 -7.20
C TYR A 16 4.04 -17.72 -7.52
N ALA A 17 4.68 -18.30 -8.54
CA ALA A 17 4.51 -19.70 -8.91
C ALA A 17 5.07 -20.64 -7.81
N PRO A 18 4.64 -21.92 -7.74
CA PRO A 18 5.01 -22.84 -6.66
C PRO A 18 6.52 -22.98 -6.42
N GLY A 19 7.35 -22.99 -7.47
CA GLY A 19 8.81 -23.07 -7.33
C GLY A 19 9.44 -21.84 -6.66
N TYR A 20 8.86 -20.65 -6.86
CA TYR A 20 9.30 -19.44 -6.16
C TYR A 20 8.76 -19.38 -4.72
N ARG A 21 7.59 -19.97 -4.47
CA ARG A 21 7.03 -20.07 -3.10
C ARG A 21 7.91 -20.91 -2.20
N ALA A 22 8.47 -22.03 -2.70
CA ALA A 22 9.42 -22.84 -1.95
C ALA A 22 10.65 -22.04 -1.51
N ALA A 23 11.20 -21.20 -2.39
CA ALA A 23 12.31 -20.30 -2.03
C ALA A 23 11.89 -19.24 -1.01
N ILE A 24 10.65 -18.74 -1.06
CA ILE A 24 10.13 -17.82 -0.03
C ILE A 24 9.99 -18.55 1.31
N ASP A 25 9.50 -19.80 1.31
CA ASP A 25 9.35 -20.61 2.52
C ASP A 25 10.70 -20.89 3.20
N GLU A 26 11.76 -21.13 2.43
CA GLU A 26 13.13 -21.23 2.95
C GLU A 26 13.58 -19.90 3.58
N MET A 27 13.34 -18.76 2.92
CA MET A 27 13.67 -17.44 3.49
C MET A 27 12.88 -17.13 4.78
N ILE A 28 11.64 -17.63 4.90
CA ILE A 28 10.84 -17.53 6.13
C ILE A 28 11.46 -18.39 7.22
N ALA A 29 11.83 -19.64 6.91
CA ALA A 29 12.44 -20.58 7.85
C ALA A 29 13.79 -20.06 8.40
N ASP A 30 14.58 -19.42 7.54
CA ASP A 30 15.87 -18.81 7.91
C ASP A 30 15.71 -17.45 8.63
N GLY A 31 14.49 -16.95 8.80
CA GLY A 31 14.21 -15.67 9.44
C GLY A 31 14.64 -14.44 8.64
N LEU A 32 14.91 -14.60 7.34
CA LEU A 32 15.33 -13.53 6.44
C LEU A 32 14.18 -12.61 6.01
N VAL A 33 12.94 -13.11 6.06
CA VAL A 33 11.73 -12.35 5.75
C VAL A 33 10.64 -12.55 6.80
N ALA A 34 9.84 -11.51 7.06
CA ALA A 34 8.70 -11.58 7.96
C ALA A 34 7.39 -11.70 7.17
N VAL A 35 6.43 -12.45 7.71
CA VAL A 35 5.09 -12.60 7.13
C VAL A 35 4.13 -11.63 7.82
N GLU A 36 3.34 -10.90 7.04
CA GLU A 36 2.26 -10.06 7.54
C GLU A 36 0.95 -10.41 6.83
N ASN A 37 -0.17 -10.34 7.55
CA ASN A 37 -1.51 -10.61 7.06
C ASN A 37 -2.34 -9.33 6.84
N LYS A 38 -1.66 -8.22 6.54
CA LYS A 38 -2.30 -6.92 6.28
C LYS A 38 -2.51 -6.73 4.78
N LEU A 39 -3.58 -6.00 4.44
CA LEU A 39 -3.88 -5.65 3.05
C LEU A 39 -2.76 -4.81 2.40
N PHE A 40 -2.17 -3.91 3.17
CA PHE A 40 -1.08 -3.03 2.73
C PHE A 40 0.23 -3.43 3.40
N SER A 41 1.33 -3.41 2.66
CA SER A 41 2.67 -3.52 3.23
C SER A 41 2.98 -2.32 4.14
N ARG A 42 4.06 -2.42 4.93
CA ARG A 42 4.49 -1.29 5.78
C ARG A 42 4.80 -0.03 4.97
N GLN A 43 5.41 -0.21 3.81
CA GLN A 43 5.78 0.88 2.89
C GLN A 43 4.54 1.50 2.26
N GLU A 44 3.55 0.69 1.88
CA GLU A 44 2.25 1.18 1.40
C GLU A 44 1.49 1.94 2.50
N GLN A 45 1.53 1.45 3.74
CA GLN A 45 0.96 2.15 4.91
C GLN A 45 1.64 3.50 5.14
N GLN A 46 2.98 3.57 5.04
CA GLN A 46 3.75 4.80 5.15
C GLN A 46 3.44 5.78 4.01
N TYR A 47 3.32 5.28 2.77
CA TYR A 47 2.91 6.07 1.61
C TYR A 47 1.53 6.68 1.84
N LEU A 48 0.53 5.87 2.19
CA LEU A 48 -0.82 6.34 2.49
C LEU A 48 -0.83 7.33 3.67
N ASN A 49 -0.04 7.06 4.71
CA ASN A 49 0.12 7.98 5.83
C ASN A 49 0.68 9.32 5.39
N PHE A 50 1.70 9.36 4.53
CA PHE A 50 2.29 10.63 4.04
C PHE A 50 1.28 11.50 3.28
N TYR A 51 0.46 10.88 2.43
CA TYR A 51 -0.52 11.62 1.61
C TYR A 51 -1.77 12.02 2.40
N LEU A 52 -2.26 11.14 3.27
CA LEU A 52 -3.55 11.32 3.95
C LEU A 52 -3.40 11.98 5.32
N ASN A 53 -2.32 11.70 6.06
CA ASN A 53 -2.12 12.08 7.45
C ASN A 53 -0.80 12.85 7.66
N LYS A 54 -0.68 13.54 8.79
CA LYS A 54 0.60 14.14 9.26
C LYS A 54 1.24 13.40 10.45
N LYS A 55 1.00 12.10 10.57
CA LYS A 55 1.41 11.35 11.78
C LYS A 55 2.92 11.09 11.88
N GLU A 56 3.60 10.84 10.76
CA GLU A 56 5.03 10.47 10.73
C GLU A 56 5.91 11.50 10.00
N PHE A 57 5.34 12.32 9.12
CA PHE A 57 6.09 13.29 8.31
C PHE A 57 5.49 14.69 8.46
N THR A 58 6.31 15.64 8.92
CA THR A 58 5.93 17.05 9.12
C THR A 58 5.51 17.74 7.80
N ASN A 59 5.97 17.21 6.67
CA ASN A 59 5.67 17.66 5.30
C ASN A 59 4.54 16.87 4.60
N GLY A 60 3.79 16.02 5.32
CA GLY A 60 2.65 15.30 4.72
C GLY A 60 1.60 16.27 4.17
N LEU A 61 0.94 15.88 3.08
CA LEU A 61 -0.10 16.71 2.43
C LEU A 61 -1.34 16.91 3.32
N ASP A 62 -1.49 16.05 4.34
CA ASP A 62 -2.51 16.16 5.39
C ASP A 62 -3.94 16.29 4.86
N LEU A 63 -4.19 15.69 3.68
CA LEU A 63 -5.43 15.92 2.94
C LEU A 63 -6.65 15.54 3.78
N ARG A 64 -6.55 14.49 4.60
CA ARG A 64 -7.65 14.11 5.48
C ARG A 64 -7.99 15.23 6.46
N ASN A 65 -7.00 15.74 7.20
CA ASN A 65 -7.24 16.77 8.21
C ASN A 65 -7.63 18.11 7.57
N LYS A 66 -6.99 18.47 6.46
CA LYS A 66 -7.27 19.69 5.68
C LYS A 66 -8.73 19.79 5.25
N TYR A 67 -9.30 18.69 4.75
CA TYR A 67 -10.69 18.66 4.31
C TYR A 67 -11.69 18.31 5.42
N MET A 68 -11.29 17.56 6.46
CA MET A 68 -12.14 17.27 7.62
C MET A 68 -12.43 18.51 8.48
N HIS A 69 -11.45 19.40 8.65
CA HIS A 69 -11.59 20.58 9.52
C HIS A 69 -12.09 21.82 8.78
N GLY A 70 -12.45 21.72 7.50
CA GLY A 70 -13.10 22.80 6.76
C GLY A 70 -12.24 24.04 6.56
N THR A 71 -10.91 23.96 6.73
CA THR A 71 -9.95 25.03 6.42
C THR A 71 -9.78 25.17 4.91
N ASN A 72 -10.87 25.52 4.22
CA ASN A 72 -10.97 25.60 2.76
C ASN A 72 -10.53 26.97 2.22
N SER A 73 -9.37 27.47 2.67
CA SER A 73 -8.75 28.69 2.13
C SER A 73 -7.74 28.39 1.01
N ALA A 74 -7.83 27.22 0.37
CA ALA A 74 -6.94 26.82 -0.72
C ALA A 74 -7.50 27.28 -2.08
N SER A 75 -6.62 27.68 -3.01
CA SER A 75 -7.03 28.03 -4.38
C SER A 75 -7.67 26.85 -5.11
N GLU A 76 -8.49 27.14 -6.12
CA GLU A 76 -9.12 26.13 -6.99
C GLU A 76 -8.07 25.17 -7.59
N SER A 77 -6.89 25.69 -7.97
CA SER A 77 -5.78 24.90 -8.49
C SER A 77 -5.25 23.88 -7.47
N THR A 78 -5.11 24.27 -6.20
CA THR A 78 -4.71 23.36 -5.12
C THR A 78 -5.79 22.33 -4.86
N GLN A 79 -7.06 22.74 -4.81
CA GLN A 79 -8.16 21.80 -4.61
C GLN A 79 -8.25 20.76 -5.72
N ARG A 80 -8.02 21.17 -6.98
CA ARG A 80 -7.99 20.26 -8.13
C ARG A 80 -6.84 19.26 -8.06
N HIS A 81 -5.67 19.71 -7.62
CA HIS A 81 -4.52 18.83 -7.39
C HIS A 81 -4.83 17.80 -6.30
N ASP A 82 -5.30 18.27 -5.14
CA ASP A 82 -5.65 17.45 -3.99
C ASP A 82 -6.70 16.39 -4.36
N TYR A 83 -7.76 16.79 -5.07
CA TYR A 83 -8.78 15.87 -5.60
C TYR A 83 -8.17 14.79 -6.52
N THR A 84 -7.26 15.17 -7.41
CA THR A 84 -6.60 14.22 -8.32
C THR A 84 -5.75 13.21 -7.56
N VAL A 85 -5.05 13.66 -6.52
CA VAL A 85 -4.25 12.79 -5.64
C VAL A 85 -5.15 11.83 -4.87
N LEU A 86 -6.23 12.31 -4.26
CA LEU A 86 -7.20 11.47 -3.55
C LEU A 86 -7.83 10.42 -4.48
N LEU A 87 -8.21 10.80 -5.70
CA LEU A 87 -8.77 9.88 -6.68
C LEU A 87 -7.79 8.76 -7.06
N LYS A 88 -6.51 9.11 -7.26
CA LYS A 88 -5.45 8.12 -7.51
C LYS A 88 -5.31 7.15 -6.35
N ILE A 89 -5.24 7.66 -5.12
CA ILE A 89 -5.15 6.82 -3.91
C ILE A 89 -6.36 5.89 -3.81
N PHE A 90 -7.57 6.40 -4.06
CA PHE A 90 -8.79 5.60 -4.03
C PHE A 90 -8.75 4.45 -5.04
N ILE A 91 -8.33 4.71 -6.28
CA ILE A 91 -8.16 3.68 -7.32
C ILE A 91 -7.11 2.64 -6.89
N LEU A 92 -5.98 3.06 -6.33
CA LEU A 92 -4.94 2.15 -5.83
C LEU A 92 -5.46 1.23 -4.71
N VAL A 93 -6.24 1.77 -3.78
CA VAL A 93 -6.87 0.98 -2.70
C VAL A 93 -7.85 -0.04 -3.29
N LEU A 94 -8.70 0.35 -4.25
CA LEU A 94 -9.63 -0.57 -4.90
C LEU A 94 -8.90 -1.69 -5.65
N LEU A 95 -7.81 -1.38 -6.35
CA LEU A 95 -6.97 -2.37 -7.03
C LEU A 95 -6.35 -3.35 -6.03
N LYS A 96 -5.88 -2.86 -4.88
CA LYS A 96 -5.31 -3.71 -3.82
C LYS A 96 -6.35 -4.67 -3.22
N ILE A 97 -7.55 -4.18 -2.94
CA ILE A 97 -8.67 -5.01 -2.46
C ILE A 97 -9.04 -6.08 -3.49
N LYS A 98 -9.11 -5.70 -4.78
CA LYS A 98 -9.39 -6.64 -5.86
C LYS A 98 -8.34 -7.75 -5.93
N ASP A 99 -7.04 -7.40 -5.86
CA ASP A 99 -5.94 -8.37 -5.87
C ASP A 99 -6.04 -9.36 -4.70
N ASP A 100 -6.34 -8.86 -3.50
CA ASP A 100 -6.51 -9.69 -2.30
C ASP A 100 -7.70 -10.66 -2.42
N LEU A 101 -8.85 -10.19 -2.94
CA LEU A 101 -10.02 -11.04 -3.16
C LEU A 101 -9.76 -12.15 -4.18
N VAL A 102 -9.03 -11.84 -5.26
CA VAL A 102 -8.62 -12.83 -6.26
C VAL A 102 -7.71 -13.88 -5.60
N ASN A 103 -6.71 -13.46 -4.84
CA ASN A 103 -5.80 -14.35 -4.12
C ASN A 103 -6.51 -15.21 -3.06
N HIS A 104 -7.52 -14.68 -2.38
CA HIS A 104 -8.32 -15.44 -1.42
C HIS A 104 -9.16 -16.53 -2.09
N SER A 105 -9.58 -16.31 -3.34
CA SER A 105 -10.36 -17.27 -4.12
C SER A 105 -9.50 -18.47 -4.56
N TYR A 106 -8.21 -18.25 -4.86
CA TYR A 106 -7.26 -19.31 -5.20
C TYR A 106 -6.88 -20.22 -4.02
N LYS A 107 -7.03 -19.76 -2.77
CA LYS A 107 -6.76 -20.60 -1.58
C LYS A 107 -7.80 -21.70 -1.34
N LYS A 108 -8.96 -21.62 -2.01
CA LYS A 108 -10.11 -22.52 -1.82
C LYS A 108 -10.23 -23.62 -2.88
N SER A 109 -9.37 -23.61 -3.90
CA SER A 109 -9.29 -24.64 -4.95
C SER A 109 -8.04 -25.49 -4.81
#